data_AF-A0A699XP89-F1
#
_entry.id   AF-A0A699XP89-F1
#
_cell.length_a   1.000
_cell.length_b   1.000
_cell.length_c   1.000
_cell.angle_alpha   90.00
_cell.angle_beta   90.00
_cell.angle_gamma   90.00
#
_symmetry.space_group_name_H-M   'P 1'
#
loop_
_entity.id
_entity.type
_entity.pdbx_description
1 polymer ?
#
loop_
_entity_poly.entity_id
_entity_poly.type
_entity_poly.pdbx_seq_one_letter_code
_entity_poly.pdbx_strand_id
1 'polypeptide(L)' 'IVRNFPEVFPEDLPGLPPTRPGEFQIDLVPGAAPVARAPYRLAHSEMKELVEQLKELSDKGFIRPSSSPWGA' A
#
# COMPACT_ATOMS: atom_id res chain seq x y z
N ILE A 1 -19.48 22.09 -0.39
CA ILE A 1 -18.81 21.46 0.78
C ILE A 1 -17.44 20.92 0.37
N VAL A 2 -17.32 19.89 -0.48
CA VAL A 2 -16.00 19.36 -0.93
C VAL A 2 -15.11 20.42 -1.58
N ARG A 3 -15.67 21.27 -2.45
CA ARG A 3 -14.94 22.39 -3.08
C ARG A 3 -14.34 23.41 -2.10
N ASN A 4 -14.75 23.38 -0.82
CA ASN A 4 -14.26 24.31 0.20
C ASN A 4 -13.06 23.75 0.97
N PHE A 5 -12.67 22.49 0.73
CA PHE A 5 -11.56 21.81 1.43
C PHE A 5 -10.61 21.10 0.43
N PRO A 6 -10.04 21.82 -0.55
CA PRO A 6 -9.13 21.23 -1.53
C PRO A 6 -7.88 20.58 -0.90
N GLU A 7 -7.49 21.01 0.29
CA GLU A 7 -6.38 20.46 1.07
C GLU A 7 -6.70 19.10 1.71
N VAL A 8 -7.99 18.80 1.96
CA VAL A 8 -8.44 17.53 2.54
C VAL A 8 -8.79 16.52 1.44
N PHE A 9 -9.23 17.01 0.28
CA PHE A 9 -9.60 16.20 -0.88
C PHE A 9 -8.82 16.62 -2.14
N PRO A 10 -7.48 16.51 -2.14
CA PRO A 10 -6.69 16.79 -3.32
C PRO A 10 -6.97 15.76 -4.42
N GLU A 11 -6.79 16.15 -5.68
CA GLU A 11 -6.91 15.23 -6.83
C GLU A 11 -5.86 14.11 -6.77
N ASP A 12 -4.68 14.42 -6.21
CA ASP A 12 -3.57 13.50 -6.00
C ASP A 12 -3.15 13.47 -4.52
N LEU A 13 -2.80 12.27 -4.03
CA LEU A 13 -2.30 12.12 -2.65
C LEU A 13 -0.88 12.70 -2.52
N PRO A 14 -0.61 13.57 -1.51
CA PRO A 14 0.67 14.26 -1.33
C PRO A 14 1.81 13.36 -0.81
N GLY A 15 1.61 12.05 -0.75
CA GLY A 15 2.53 11.07 -0.16
C GLY A 15 2.10 10.60 1.22
N LEU A 16 3.05 10.06 2.00
CA LEU A 16 2.77 9.56 3.35
C LEU A 16 2.22 10.67 4.26
N PRO A 17 1.25 10.35 5.14
CA PRO A 17 0.78 11.30 6.12
C PRO A 17 1.91 11.69 7.08
N PRO A 18 1.84 12.88 7.71
CA PRO A 18 2.80 13.29 8.74
C PRO A 18 2.93 12.23 9.84
N THR A 19 4.14 12.11 10.41
CA THR A 19 4.40 11.21 11.53
C THR A 19 3.43 11.51 12.67
N ARG A 20 2.59 10.54 13.01
CA ARG A 20 1.69 10.62 14.16
C ARG A 20 2.38 10.07 15.41
N PRO A 21 2.02 10.52 16.62
CA PRO A 21 2.62 10.02 17.87
C PRO A 21 2.46 8.50 18.10
N GLY A 22 1.53 7.84 17.41
CA GLY A 22 1.33 6.39 17.46
C GLY A 22 1.68 5.74 16.14
N GLU A 23 2.51 4.69 16.20
CA GLU A 23 2.69 3.76 15.08
C GLU A 23 1.45 2.90 14.93
N PHE A 24 1.08 2.60 13.68
CA PHE A 24 0.01 1.64 13.43
C PHE A 24 0.57 0.23 13.62
N GLN A 25 0.06 -0.50 14.62
CA GLN A 25 0.45 -1.88 14.91
C GLN A 25 -0.73 -2.81 14.60
N ILE A 26 -0.40 -4.00 14.08
CA ILE A 26 -1.37 -5.06 13.82
C ILE A 26 -1.08 -6.18 14.80
N ASP A 27 -1.97 -6.37 15.78
CA ASP A 27 -1.86 -7.45 16.75
C ASP A 27 -2.25 -8.79 16.10
N LEU A 28 -1.42 -9.80 16.30
CA LEU A 28 -1.69 -11.16 15.86
C LEU A 28 -2.37 -11.95 16.97
N VAL A 29 -3.32 -12.81 16.60
CA VAL A 29 -3.86 -13.79 17.54
C VAL A 29 -2.77 -14.77 17.98
N PRO A 30 -2.74 -15.20 19.26
CA PRO A 30 -1.75 -16.17 19.73
C PRO A 30 -1.76 -17.45 18.88
N GLY A 31 -0.58 -17.86 18.40
CA GLY A 31 -0.42 -19.04 17.54
C GLY A 31 -0.54 -18.78 16.03
N ALA A 32 -0.77 -17.53 15.60
CA ALA A 32 -0.72 -17.18 14.18
C ALA A 32 0.70 -17.42 13.61
N ALA A 33 0.79 -18.19 12.53
CA ALA A 33 2.03 -18.43 11.79
C ALA A 33 1.99 -17.71 10.44
N PRO A 34 3.15 -17.30 9.89
CA PRO A 34 3.21 -16.71 8.55
C PRO A 34 2.64 -17.65 7.48
N VAL A 35 1.88 -17.06 6.56
CA VAL A 35 1.38 -17.75 5.36
C VAL A 35 1.88 -17.01 4.13
N ALA A 36 2.37 -17.75 3.15
CA ALA A 36 2.80 -17.24 1.85
C ALA A 36 2.05 -17.97 0.74
N ARG A 37 1.30 -17.21 -0.06
CA ARG A 37 0.59 -17.72 -1.24
C ARG A 37 1.25 -17.19 -2.52
N ALA A 38 1.15 -17.99 -3.57
CA ALA A 38 1.61 -17.56 -4.89
C ALA A 38 0.64 -16.49 -5.44
N PRO A 39 1.14 -15.42 -6.08
CA PRO A 39 0.29 -14.44 -6.74
C PRO A 39 -0.63 -15.09 -7.78
N TYR A 40 -1.82 -14.52 -7.97
CA TYR A 40 -2.72 -14.94 -9.03
C TYR A 40 -2.11 -14.68 -10.41
N ARG A 41 -2.49 -15.51 -11.38
CA ARG A 41 -2.10 -15.30 -12.78
C ARG A 41 -2.90 -14.14 -13.35
N LEU A 42 -2.20 -13.16 -13.90
CA LEU A 42 -2.77 -11.99 -14.56
C LEU A 42 -2.50 -12.05 -16.07
N ALA A 43 -3.40 -11.46 -16.86
CA ALA A 43 -3.15 -11.23 -18.28
C ALA A 43 -2.06 -10.16 -18.46
N HIS A 44 -1.50 -10.07 -19.67
CA HIS A 44 -0.42 -9.12 -19.97
C HIS A 44 -0.81 -7.66 -19.72
N SER A 45 -2.05 -7.27 -20.04
CA SER A 45 -2.53 -5.90 -19.84
C SER A 45 -2.63 -5.55 -18.35
N GLU A 46 -3.17 -6.45 -17.54
CA GLU A 46 -3.33 -6.28 -16.09
C GLU A 46 -1.96 -6.23 -15.40
N MET A 47 -1.01 -7.07 -15.84
CA MET A 47 0.35 -7.05 -15.29
C MET A 47 1.07 -5.73 -15.57
N LYS A 48 0.87 -5.15 -16.77
CA LYS A 48 1.44 -3.84 -17.11
C LYS A 48 0.88 -2.74 -16.21
N GLU A 49 -0.43 -2.71 -16.03
CA GLU A 49 -1.10 -1.74 -15.16
C GLU A 49 -0.64 -1.87 -13.70
N LEU A 50 -0.55 -3.11 -13.19
CA LEU A 50 -0.08 -3.37 -11.84
C LEU A 50 1.35 -2.84 -11.62
N VAL A 51 2.25 -3.06 -12.57
CA VAL A 51 3.63 -2.55 -12.48
C VAL A 51 3.68 -1.03 -12.45
N GLU A 52 2.84 -0.36 -13.24
CA GLU A 52 2.74 1.10 -13.28
C GLU A 52 2.25 1.66 -11.93
N GLN A 53 1.19 1.07 -11.38
CA GLN A 53 0.65 1.44 -10.06
C GLN A 53 1.65 1.20 -8.92
N LEU A 54 2.35 0.06 -8.93
CA LEU A 54 3.38 -0.25 -7.92
C LEU A 54 4.53 0.76 -7.97
N LYS A 55 4.94 1.16 -9.18
CA LYS A 55 5.97 2.20 -9.35
C LYS A 55 5.51 3.52 -8.77
N GLU A 56 4.29 3.98 -9.11
CA GLU A 56 3.73 5.23 -8.58
C GLU A 56 3.66 5.22 -7.05
N LEU A 57 3.19 4.12 -6.45
CA LEU A 57 3.10 3.97 -5.00
C LEU A 57 4.48 3.96 -4.32
N SER A 58 5.49 3.36 -4.97
CA SER A 58 6.87 3.38 -4.49
C SER A 58 7.48 4.78 -4.59
N ASP A 59 7.26 5.49 -5.70
CA ASP A 59 7.75 6.86 -5.92
C ASP A 59 7.12 7.84 -4.92
N LYS A 60 5.84 7.64 -4.56
CA LYS A 60 5.14 8.38 -3.50
C LYS A 60 5.53 7.96 -2.08
N GLY A 61 6.32 6.89 -1.92
CA GLY A 61 6.81 6.39 -0.62
C GLY A 61 5.78 5.61 0.20
N PHE A 62 4.64 5.24 -0.37
CA PHE A 62 3.61 4.46 0.33
C PHE A 62 4.04 3.01 0.56
N ILE A 63 4.84 2.46 -0.34
CA ILE A 63 5.35 1.09 -0.26
C ILE A 63 6.86 1.06 -0.45
N ARG A 64 7.49 -0.04 -0.02
CA ARG A 64 8.90 -0.34 -0.27
C ARG A 64 9.10 -1.84 -0.46
N PRO A 65 10.16 -2.29 -1.15
CA PRO A 65 10.52 -3.70 -1.19
C PRO A 65 10.69 -4.28 0.21
N SER A 66 10.31 -5.55 0.40
CA SER A 66 10.45 -6.25 1.68
C SER A 66 10.75 -7.73 1.47
N SER A 67 11.40 -8.33 2.46
CA SER A 67 11.64 -9.78 2.55
C SER A 67 10.80 -10.36 3.68
N SER A 68 9.48 -10.39 3.49
CA SER A 68 8.52 -10.86 4.50
C SER A 68 8.29 -12.37 4.41
N PRO A 69 8.13 -13.09 5.54
CA PRO A 69 7.64 -14.47 5.54
C PRO A 69 6.14 -14.57 5.22
N TRP A 70 5.42 -13.43 5.19
CA TRP A 70 4.01 -13.34 4.81
C TRP A 70 3.87 -12.95 3.33
N GLY A 71 3.00 -13.65 2.60
CA GLY A 71 2.63 -13.36 1.21
C GLY A 71 1.16 -13.66 0.97
N ALA A 72 0.42 -12.68 0.44
CA ALA A 72 -1.01 -12.77 0.17
C ALA A 72 -1.32 -13.35 -1.21
#